data_AF-A1XGY9-F1
#
_entry.id   AF-A1XGY9-F1
#
_cell.length_a   1.000
_cell.length_b   1.000
_cell.length_c   1.000
_cell.angle_alpha   90.00
_cell.angle_beta   90.00
_cell.angle_gamma   90.00
#
_symmetry.space_group_name_H-M   'P 1'
#
loop_
_entity.id
_entity.type
_entity.pdbx_description
1 polymer ?
#
loop_
_entity_poly.entity_id
_entity_poly.type
_entity_poly.pdbx_seq_one_letter_code
_entity_poly.pdbx_strand_id
1 'polypeptide(L)'
;EPEASYLINQRRSANYPNIWKNDFLDQSLISKYDGDEYRKLSEKLIEEVKIYISAETKDLVAKFELIDSVRELGLANHFEKEIKEALDSIAAIESDNLGTRDDLYGTALHFKILRQHGYKVSQDIFGRFMDEKGTLENHHFAHLKGMLELFEASNLGFEGEDILDEAKASLTLALRDSGHICYPDTNLSR
;
A
#
# COMPACT_ATOMS: atom_id res chain seq x y z
N GLU A 1 48.38 -53.24 11.35
CA GLU A 1 47.73 -52.07 10.74
C GLU A 1 47.15 -52.47 9.38
N PRO A 2 45.99 -51.94 8.96
CA PRO A 2 45.61 -50.53 9.12
C PRO A 2 44.30 -50.30 9.91
N GLU A 3 44.31 -49.23 10.70
CA GLU A 3 43.13 -48.67 11.35
C GLU A 3 42.22 -47.99 10.32
N ALA A 4 40.95 -48.40 10.27
CA ALA A 4 39.94 -47.72 9.47
C ALA A 4 39.64 -46.34 10.08
N SER A 5 40.07 -45.28 9.41
CA SER A 5 39.70 -43.91 9.75
C SER A 5 38.20 -43.72 9.58
N TYR A 6 37.47 -43.72 10.69
CA TYR A 6 36.07 -43.31 10.73
C TYR A 6 36.01 -41.81 10.44
N LEU A 7 35.59 -41.43 9.23
CA LEU A 7 35.26 -40.04 8.90
C LEU A 7 34.05 -39.62 9.73
N ILE A 8 34.31 -38.99 10.88
CA ILE A 8 33.29 -38.34 11.70
C ILE A 8 32.78 -37.14 10.89
N ASN A 9 31.63 -37.30 10.21
CA ASN A 9 30.92 -36.17 9.62
C ASN A 9 30.33 -35.29 10.74
N GLN A 10 31.16 -34.42 11.32
CA GLN A 10 30.72 -33.42 12.29
C GLN A 10 29.79 -32.42 11.59
N ARG A 11 28.56 -32.33 12.08
CA ARG A 11 27.58 -31.34 11.63
C ARG A 11 28.05 -29.94 12.07
N ARG A 12 28.20 -29.02 11.12
CA ARG A 12 28.57 -27.62 11.43
C ARG A 12 27.45 -26.95 12.23
N SER A 13 27.81 -26.26 13.32
CA SER A 13 26.85 -25.44 14.08
C SER A 13 26.50 -24.18 13.29
N ALA A 14 25.22 -23.80 13.30
CA ALA A 14 24.74 -22.61 12.61
C ALA A 14 24.87 -21.31 13.44
N ASN A 15 25.10 -21.42 14.76
CA ASN A 15 25.36 -20.30 15.67
C ASN A 15 24.38 -19.11 15.56
N TYR A 16 23.07 -19.37 15.40
CA TYR A 16 22.06 -18.32 15.37
C TYR A 16 21.72 -17.84 16.79
N PRO A 17 21.95 -16.55 17.12
CA PRO A 17 21.56 -15.99 18.42
C PRO A 17 20.07 -15.64 18.46
N ASN A 18 19.48 -15.68 19.66
CA ASN A 18 18.15 -15.12 19.92
C ASN A 18 18.28 -13.60 20.16
N ILE A 19 17.50 -12.79 19.45
CA ILE A 19 17.45 -11.33 19.64
C ILE A 19 16.58 -10.92 20.85
N TRP A 20 15.71 -11.81 21.32
CA TRP A 20 14.82 -11.58 22.47
C TRP A 20 15.37 -12.22 23.73
N LYS A 21 15.33 -11.48 24.84
CA LYS A 21 15.64 -12.01 26.18
C LYS A 21 14.34 -12.45 26.86
N ASN A 22 14.36 -13.53 27.63
CA ASN A 22 13.16 -14.03 28.32
C ASN A 22 12.54 -12.96 29.23
N ASP A 23 13.36 -12.22 29.98
CA ASP A 23 12.91 -11.13 30.85
C ASP A 23 12.16 -10.03 30.09
N PHE A 24 12.50 -9.79 28.82
CA PHE A 24 11.79 -8.83 27.98
C PHE A 24 10.40 -9.34 27.60
N LEU A 25 10.26 -10.64 27.33
CA LEU A 25 8.97 -11.23 26.98
C LEU A 25 8.00 -11.14 28.16
N ASP A 26 8.46 -11.48 29.37
CA ASP A 26 7.63 -11.43 30.58
C ASP A 26 7.12 -10.01 30.89
N GLN A 27 7.95 -8.99 30.64
CA GLN A 27 7.58 -7.59 30.83
C GLN A 27 6.68 -7.03 29.72
N SER A 28 6.77 -7.59 28.50
CA SER A 28 6.04 -7.10 27.33
C SER A 28 4.58 -7.53 27.27
N LEU A 29 4.17 -8.50 28.09
CA LEU A 29 2.79 -9.00 28.14
C LEU A 29 1.82 -8.00 28.80
N ILE A 30 2.32 -7.01 29.52
CA ILE A 30 1.50 -6.00 30.21
C ILE A 30 1.53 -4.70 29.38
N SER A 31 0.39 -4.36 28.78
CA SER A 31 0.24 -3.10 28.07
C SER A 31 -0.32 -2.01 28.98
N LYS A 32 0.28 -0.82 28.94
CA LYS A 32 -0.31 0.38 29.56
C LYS A 32 -1.64 0.80 28.93
N TYR A 33 -1.99 0.21 27.78
CA TYR A 33 -3.23 0.46 27.04
C TYR A 33 -4.31 -0.59 27.27
N ASP A 34 -4.09 -1.58 28.14
CA ASP A 34 -5.07 -2.64 28.46
C ASP A 34 -6.22 -2.15 29.38
N GLY A 35 -6.19 -0.88 29.77
CA GLY A 35 -7.21 -0.27 30.61
C GLY A 35 -8.55 -0.04 29.89
N ASP A 36 -9.66 -0.17 30.64
CA ASP A 36 -11.02 0.04 30.15
C ASP A 36 -11.24 1.43 29.51
N GLU A 37 -10.50 2.44 29.94
CA GLU A 37 -10.53 3.80 29.37
C GLU A 37 -10.09 3.82 27.89
N TYR A 38 -8.99 3.13 27.55
CA TYR A 38 -8.49 3.05 26.18
C TYR A 38 -9.38 2.21 25.29
N ARG A 39 -9.96 1.12 25.83
CA ARG A 39 -10.97 0.34 25.12
C ARG A 39 -12.16 1.19 24.72
N LYS A 40 -12.78 1.89 25.68
CA LYS A 40 -13.93 2.78 25.43
C LYS A 40 -13.61 3.90 24.44
N LEU A 41 -12.41 4.49 24.55
CA LEU A 41 -11.95 5.51 23.61
C LEU A 41 -11.80 4.93 22.20
N SER A 42 -11.20 3.73 22.07
CA SER A 42 -11.03 3.06 20.78
C SER A 42 -12.38 2.71 20.14
N GLU A 43 -13.33 2.18 20.90
CA GLU A 43 -14.68 1.87 20.43
C GLU A 43 -15.39 3.14 19.92
N LYS A 44 -15.29 4.24 20.68
CA LYS A 44 -15.86 5.52 20.27
C LYS A 44 -15.25 6.02 18.95
N LEU A 45 -13.93 6.00 18.81
CA LEU A 45 -13.24 6.45 17.61
C LEU A 45 -13.53 5.56 16.40
N ILE A 46 -13.66 4.24 16.60
CA ILE A 46 -14.07 3.31 15.55
C ILE A 46 -15.46 3.68 15.04
N GLU A 47 -16.43 3.94 15.93
CA GLU A 47 -17.77 4.34 15.50
C GLU A 47 -17.78 5.68 14.76
N GLU A 48 -16.94 6.65 15.16
CA GLU A 48 -16.79 7.91 14.41
C GLU A 48 -16.24 7.67 12.99
N VAL A 49 -15.21 6.85 12.84
CA VAL A 49 -14.61 6.54 11.53
C VAL A 49 -15.57 5.75 10.63
N LYS A 50 -16.38 4.84 11.18
CA LYS A 50 -17.42 4.11 10.43
C LYS A 50 -18.39 5.05 9.74
N ILE A 51 -18.80 6.13 10.43
CA ILE A 51 -19.70 7.14 9.87
C ILE A 51 -19.04 7.81 8.66
N TYR A 52 -17.75 8.15 8.75
CA TYR A 52 -17.02 8.79 7.64
C TYR A 52 -16.87 7.87 6.42
N ILE A 53 -16.58 6.57 6.62
CA ILE A 53 -16.47 5.61 5.51
C ILE A 53 -17.84 5.39 4.84
N SER A 54 -18.90 5.28 5.65
CA SER A 54 -20.26 4.99 5.17
C SER A 54 -20.97 6.22 4.57
N ALA A 55 -20.47 7.43 4.81
CA ALA A 55 -21.10 8.65 4.31
C ALA A 55 -21.08 8.71 2.79
N GLU A 56 -22.21 9.09 2.18
CA GLU A 56 -22.26 9.37 0.74
C GLU A 56 -21.47 10.65 0.44
N THR A 57 -20.61 10.61 -0.58
CA THR A 57 -19.75 11.75 -0.94
C THR A 57 -19.56 11.82 -2.44
N LYS A 58 -19.56 13.06 -2.95
CA LYS A 58 -19.19 13.34 -4.34
C LYS A 58 -17.68 13.32 -4.54
N ASP A 59 -16.91 13.50 -3.47
CA ASP A 59 -15.46 13.44 -3.50
C ASP A 59 -14.99 12.00 -3.25
N LEU A 60 -14.90 11.26 -4.35
CA LEU A 60 -14.47 9.86 -4.32
C LEU A 60 -12.98 9.71 -4.00
N VAL A 61 -12.16 10.71 -4.36
CA VAL A 61 -10.72 10.68 -4.05
C VAL A 61 -10.53 10.74 -2.54
N ALA A 62 -11.19 11.67 -1.85
CA ALA A 62 -11.12 11.75 -0.38
C ALA A 62 -11.62 10.46 0.30
N LYS A 63 -12.64 9.81 -0.26
CA LYS A 63 -13.13 8.51 0.25
C LYS A 63 -12.08 7.41 0.08
N PHE A 64 -11.44 7.33 -1.09
CA PHE A 64 -10.37 6.36 -1.30
C PHE A 64 -9.16 6.65 -0.40
N GLU A 65 -8.79 7.92 -0.18
CA GLU A 65 -7.70 8.30 0.73
C GLU A 65 -7.98 7.86 2.18
N LEU A 66 -9.24 7.98 2.64
CA LEU A 66 -9.65 7.49 3.95
C LEU A 66 -9.51 5.96 4.05
N ILE A 67 -9.98 5.24 3.03
CA ILE A 67 -9.88 3.76 2.98
C ILE A 67 -8.41 3.33 2.95
N ASP A 68 -7.58 4.00 2.16
CA ASP A 68 -6.14 3.73 2.04
C ASP A 68 -5.44 3.94 3.39
N SER A 69 -5.71 5.08 4.04
CA SER A 69 -5.15 5.43 5.35
C SER A 69 -5.51 4.41 6.43
N VAL A 70 -6.78 3.97 6.47
CA VAL A 70 -7.25 2.95 7.42
C VAL A 70 -6.51 1.63 7.22
N ARG A 71 -6.23 1.25 5.96
CA ARG A 71 -5.47 0.05 5.65
C ARG A 71 -3.99 0.19 6.04
N GLU A 72 -3.35 1.29 5.69
CA GLU A 72 -1.93 1.53 6.00
C GLU A 72 -1.66 1.61 7.51
N LEU A 73 -2.63 2.08 8.29
CA LEU A 73 -2.57 2.07 9.75
C LEU A 73 -2.82 0.69 10.37
N GLY A 74 -3.15 -0.33 9.57
CA GLY A 74 -3.45 -1.68 10.05
C GLY A 74 -4.80 -1.78 10.77
N LEU A 75 -5.74 -0.88 10.49
CA LEU A 75 -7.04 -0.78 11.17
C LEU A 75 -8.20 -1.33 10.33
N ALA A 76 -7.93 -1.84 9.12
CA ALA A 76 -8.96 -2.28 8.17
C ALA A 76 -9.91 -3.36 8.73
N ASN A 77 -9.44 -4.21 9.65
CA ASN A 77 -10.25 -5.25 10.31
C ASN A 77 -11.45 -4.70 11.09
N HIS A 78 -11.42 -3.43 11.51
CA HIS A 78 -12.54 -2.79 12.19
C HIS A 78 -13.63 -2.26 11.25
N PHE A 79 -13.35 -2.18 9.95
CA PHE A 79 -14.17 -1.50 8.95
C PHE A 79 -14.46 -2.35 7.71
N GLU A 80 -14.21 -3.66 7.74
CA GLU A 80 -14.34 -4.54 6.56
C GLU A 80 -15.71 -4.43 5.88
N LYS A 81 -16.78 -4.34 6.69
CA LYS A 81 -18.15 -4.21 6.20
C LYS A 81 -18.36 -2.86 5.54
N GLU A 82 -18.02 -1.77 6.21
CA GLU A 82 -18.22 -0.40 5.75
C GLU A 82 -17.41 -0.13 4.48
N ILE A 83 -16.15 -0.61 4.42
CA ILE A 83 -15.31 -0.52 3.23
C ILE A 83 -15.96 -1.29 2.07
N LYS A 84 -16.40 -2.52 2.29
CA LYS A 84 -17.04 -3.33 1.25
C LYS A 84 -18.30 -2.64 0.70
N GLU A 85 -19.18 -2.16 1.57
CA GLU A 85 -20.41 -1.46 1.17
C GLU A 85 -20.11 -0.17 0.39
N ALA A 86 -19.08 0.58 0.80
CA ALA A 86 -18.63 1.77 0.09
C ALA A 86 -18.09 1.43 -1.31
N LEU A 87 -17.24 0.40 -1.43
CA LEU A 87 -16.67 -0.01 -2.71
C LEU A 87 -17.71 -0.65 -3.65
N ASP A 88 -18.65 -1.43 -3.12
CA ASP A 88 -19.78 -1.98 -3.88
C ASP A 88 -20.63 -0.85 -4.48
N SER A 89 -20.89 0.20 -3.69
CA SER A 89 -21.63 1.38 -4.14
C SER A 89 -20.89 2.13 -5.25
N ILE A 90 -19.57 2.28 -5.12
CA ILE A 90 -18.73 2.95 -6.12
C ILE A 90 -18.64 2.12 -7.41
N ALA A 91 -18.46 0.80 -7.30
CA ALA A 91 -18.39 -0.10 -8.46
C ALA A 91 -19.70 -0.16 -9.25
N ALA A 92 -20.84 0.11 -8.60
CA ALA A 92 -22.14 0.23 -9.26
C ALA A 92 -22.30 1.52 -10.08
N ILE A 93 -21.50 2.55 -9.79
CA ILE A 93 -21.46 3.79 -10.59
C ILE A 93 -20.65 3.49 -11.85
N GLU A 94 -21.23 3.71 -13.04
CA GLU A 94 -20.52 3.53 -14.30
C GLU A 94 -19.19 4.29 -14.29
N SER A 95 -18.09 3.58 -14.58
CA SER A 95 -16.71 4.08 -14.50
C SER A 95 -16.46 5.36 -15.31
N ASP A 96 -17.29 5.64 -16.31
CA ASP A 96 -17.19 6.84 -17.14
C ASP A 96 -17.66 8.13 -16.42
N ASN A 97 -18.41 8.03 -15.33
CA ASN A 97 -18.93 9.18 -14.57
C ASN A 97 -18.06 9.58 -13.37
N LEU A 98 -16.92 8.91 -13.14
CA LEU A 98 -16.25 8.94 -11.84
C LEU A 98 -15.42 10.21 -11.54
N GLY A 99 -15.38 11.20 -12.44
CA GLY A 99 -14.68 12.50 -12.23
C GLY A 99 -13.17 12.42 -12.03
N THR A 100 -12.59 11.23 -11.82
CA THR A 100 -11.18 10.93 -11.59
C THR A 100 -10.37 10.80 -12.87
N ARG A 101 -11.06 10.84 -14.02
CA ARG A 101 -10.52 10.60 -15.35
C ARG A 101 -9.37 11.53 -15.75
N ASP A 102 -9.24 12.71 -15.16
CA ASP A 102 -8.23 13.70 -15.56
C ASP A 102 -7.04 13.78 -14.60
N ASP A 103 -7.09 13.06 -13.47
CA ASP A 103 -6.04 13.04 -12.46
C ASP A 103 -5.38 11.66 -12.37
N LEU A 104 -4.06 11.62 -12.56
CA LEU A 104 -3.26 10.40 -12.46
C LEU A 104 -3.33 9.81 -11.05
N TYR A 105 -3.24 10.66 -10.03
CA TYR A 105 -3.27 10.22 -8.64
C TYR A 105 -4.61 9.57 -8.29
N GLY A 106 -5.73 10.26 -8.54
CA GLY A 106 -7.07 9.73 -8.29
C GLY A 106 -7.37 8.46 -9.09
N THR A 107 -6.91 8.38 -10.35
CA THR A 107 -7.08 7.16 -11.17
C THR A 107 -6.27 5.99 -10.63
N ALA A 108 -5.00 6.21 -10.26
CA ALA A 108 -4.15 5.18 -9.70
C ALA A 108 -4.66 4.68 -8.34
N LEU A 109 -5.07 5.59 -7.46
CA LEU A 109 -5.64 5.25 -6.15
C LEU A 109 -6.92 4.45 -6.29
N HIS A 110 -7.83 4.88 -7.16
CA HIS A 110 -9.07 4.16 -7.46
C HIS A 110 -8.78 2.72 -7.95
N PHE A 111 -7.88 2.57 -8.92
CA PHE A 111 -7.46 1.27 -9.42
C PHE A 111 -6.84 0.39 -8.32
N LYS A 112 -5.93 0.96 -7.51
CA LYS A 112 -5.22 0.29 -6.42
C LYS A 112 -6.21 -0.29 -5.41
N ILE A 113 -7.08 0.57 -4.87
CA ILE A 113 -8.06 0.18 -3.84
C ILE A 113 -9.01 -0.89 -4.36
N LEU A 114 -9.60 -0.70 -5.56
CA LEU A 114 -10.55 -1.67 -6.09
C LEU A 114 -9.93 -3.04 -6.34
N ARG A 115 -8.74 -3.10 -6.97
CA ARG A 115 -8.09 -4.40 -7.23
C ARG A 115 -7.68 -5.12 -5.95
N GLN A 116 -7.19 -4.40 -4.95
CA GLN A 116 -6.85 -5.00 -3.64
C GLN A 116 -8.08 -5.61 -2.94
N HIS A 117 -9.28 -5.10 -3.20
CA HIS A 117 -10.54 -5.64 -2.68
C HIS A 117 -11.23 -6.64 -3.63
N GLY A 118 -10.56 -7.05 -4.71
CA GLY A 118 -11.03 -8.09 -5.61
C GLY A 118 -11.96 -7.64 -6.72
N TYR A 119 -12.12 -6.33 -6.93
CA TYR A 119 -12.88 -5.81 -8.07
C TYR A 119 -12.05 -5.84 -9.34
N LYS A 120 -12.69 -6.19 -10.46
CA LYS A 120 -12.04 -6.22 -11.77
C LYS A 120 -12.05 -4.81 -12.38
N VAL A 121 -10.88 -4.19 -12.43
CA VAL A 121 -10.66 -2.89 -13.11
C VAL A 121 -9.69 -3.10 -14.27
N SER A 122 -10.02 -2.66 -15.48
CA SER A 122 -9.12 -2.79 -16.64
C SER A 122 -7.93 -1.83 -16.54
N GLN A 123 -6.74 -2.29 -16.96
CA GLN A 123 -5.56 -1.43 -17.13
C GLN A 123 -5.79 -0.29 -18.13
N ASP A 124 -6.76 -0.43 -19.03
CA ASP A 124 -7.09 0.56 -20.07
C ASP A 124 -7.46 1.93 -19.48
N ILE A 125 -7.84 1.98 -18.20
CA ILE A 125 -8.08 3.23 -17.48
C ILE A 125 -6.86 4.16 -17.53
N PHE A 126 -5.65 3.58 -17.59
CA PHE A 126 -4.38 4.29 -17.69
C PHE A 126 -3.97 4.65 -19.12
N GLY A 127 -4.66 4.14 -20.14
CA GLY A 127 -4.28 4.37 -21.55
C GLY A 127 -4.24 5.85 -21.93
N ARG A 128 -5.00 6.71 -21.24
CA ARG A 128 -4.99 8.17 -21.42
C ARG A 128 -3.71 8.87 -20.97
N PHE A 129 -2.94 8.22 -20.09
CA PHE A 129 -1.68 8.76 -19.55
C PHE A 129 -0.48 8.22 -20.33
N MET A 130 -0.74 7.39 -21.35
CA MET A 130 0.27 6.81 -22.22
C MET A 130 0.33 7.57 -23.54
N ASP A 131 1.54 7.73 -24.07
CA ASP A 131 1.78 8.30 -25.39
C ASP A 131 1.45 7.30 -26.51
N GLU A 132 1.63 7.71 -27.77
CA GLU A 132 1.37 6.88 -28.95
C GLU A 132 2.22 5.59 -29.00
N LYS A 133 3.31 5.52 -28.22
CA LYS A 133 4.19 4.35 -28.10
C LYS A 133 3.83 3.47 -26.91
N GLY A 134 2.82 3.84 -26.12
CA GLY A 134 2.40 3.14 -24.91
C GLY A 134 3.25 3.50 -23.68
N THR A 135 4.07 4.55 -23.74
CA THR A 135 4.95 4.98 -22.63
C THR A 135 4.26 6.07 -21.82
N LEU A 136 4.47 6.10 -20.49
CA LEU A 136 3.90 7.13 -19.63
C LEU A 136 4.33 8.54 -20.08
N GLU A 137 3.37 9.43 -20.29
CA GLU A 137 3.68 10.77 -20.80
C GLU A 137 4.55 11.59 -19.84
N ASN A 138 5.52 12.30 -20.40
CA ASN A 138 6.56 12.97 -19.61
C ASN A 138 6.03 14.03 -18.63
N HIS A 139 4.89 14.65 -18.94
CA HIS A 139 4.34 15.72 -18.11
C HIS A 139 3.79 15.20 -16.76
N HIS A 140 3.49 13.90 -16.66
CA HIS A 140 3.07 13.25 -15.41
C HIS A 140 4.22 13.09 -14.40
N PHE A 141 5.48 13.11 -14.85
CA PHE A 141 6.63 13.05 -13.95
C PHE A 141 6.79 14.32 -13.08
N ALA A 142 6.03 15.38 -13.34
CA ALA A 142 6.02 16.57 -12.50
C ALA A 142 5.31 16.38 -11.14
N HIS A 143 4.50 15.32 -11.00
CA HIS A 143 3.67 15.08 -9.82
C HIS A 143 4.08 13.79 -9.09
N LEU A 144 5.03 13.91 -8.15
CA LEU A 144 5.56 12.79 -7.37
C LEU A 144 4.47 11.93 -6.70
N LYS A 145 3.41 12.56 -6.18
CA LYS A 145 2.29 11.84 -5.54
C LYS A 145 1.59 10.89 -6.52
N GLY A 146 1.29 11.34 -7.74
CA GLY A 146 0.68 10.51 -8.77
C GLY A 146 1.61 9.42 -9.30
N MET A 147 2.91 9.72 -9.42
CA MET A 147 3.93 8.73 -9.79
C MET A 147 4.03 7.59 -8.78
N LEU A 148 4.11 7.92 -7.48
CA LEU A 148 4.19 6.91 -6.41
C LEU A 148 2.92 6.05 -6.39
N GLU A 149 1.76 6.68 -6.49
CA GLU A 149 0.48 5.98 -6.49
C GLU A 149 0.34 5.04 -7.70
N LEU A 150 0.70 5.49 -8.91
CA LEU A 150 0.71 4.63 -10.10
C LEU A 150 1.75 3.51 -9.97
N PHE A 151 2.91 3.78 -9.38
CA PHE A 151 3.92 2.75 -9.13
C PHE A 151 3.37 1.66 -8.21
N GLU A 152 2.70 2.03 -7.11
CA GLU A 152 2.03 1.06 -6.24
C GLU A 152 0.93 0.28 -6.98
N ALA A 153 0.07 0.98 -7.70
CA ALA A 153 -1.00 0.38 -8.50
C ALA A 153 -0.47 -0.62 -9.55
N SER A 154 0.66 -0.34 -10.19
CA SER A 154 1.28 -1.21 -11.19
C SER A 154 1.70 -2.58 -10.64
N ASN A 155 1.92 -2.70 -9.32
CA ASN A 155 2.23 -3.98 -8.67
C ASN A 155 1.01 -4.91 -8.54
N LEU A 156 -0.19 -4.44 -8.90
CA LEU A 156 -1.43 -5.22 -8.89
C LEU A 156 -1.80 -5.74 -10.29
N GLY A 157 -0.86 -5.67 -11.25
CA GLY A 157 -1.03 -6.20 -12.60
C GLY A 157 -1.06 -7.73 -12.66
N PHE A 158 -1.84 -8.26 -13.61
CA PHE A 158 -1.83 -9.66 -14.01
C PHE A 158 -0.94 -9.87 -15.24
N GLU A 159 -0.57 -11.12 -15.52
CA GLU A 159 0.15 -11.48 -16.75
C GLU A 159 -0.64 -11.06 -18.00
N GLY A 160 0.03 -10.37 -18.93
CA GLY A 160 -0.58 -9.82 -20.14
C GLY A 160 -1.11 -8.38 -19.98
N GLU A 161 -0.87 -7.73 -18.84
CA GLU A 161 -1.21 -6.34 -18.62
C GLU A 161 -0.03 -5.39 -18.90
N ASP A 162 0.31 -5.29 -20.19
CA ASP A 162 1.48 -4.55 -20.68
C ASP A 162 1.53 -3.06 -20.28
N ILE A 163 0.37 -2.40 -20.09
CA ILE A 163 0.31 -0.98 -19.67
C ILE A 163 0.86 -0.83 -18.25
N LEU A 164 0.56 -1.78 -17.37
CA LEU A 164 1.02 -1.75 -15.98
C LEU A 164 2.50 -2.11 -15.89
N ASP A 165 2.95 -3.08 -16.69
CA ASP A 165 4.36 -3.45 -16.78
C ASP A 165 5.23 -2.28 -17.27
N GLU A 166 4.77 -1.58 -18.32
CA GLU A 166 5.45 -0.39 -18.84
C GLU A 166 5.44 0.76 -17.82
N ALA A 167 4.28 1.04 -17.20
CA ALA A 167 4.17 2.04 -16.13
C ALA A 167 5.17 1.77 -15.01
N LYS A 168 5.27 0.52 -14.56
CA LYS A 168 6.21 0.10 -13.51
C LYS A 168 7.65 0.32 -13.92
N ALA A 169 8.04 -0.07 -15.14
CA ALA A 169 9.38 0.09 -15.66
C ALA A 169 9.78 1.57 -15.76
N SER A 170 8.93 2.38 -16.40
CA SER A 170 9.11 3.82 -16.56
C SER A 170 9.23 4.55 -15.21
N LEU A 171 8.32 4.26 -14.27
CA LEU A 171 8.32 4.88 -12.94
C LEU A 171 9.49 4.43 -12.06
N THR A 172 9.95 3.18 -12.18
CA THR A 172 11.13 2.69 -11.44
C THR A 172 12.38 3.50 -11.80
N LEU A 173 12.57 3.80 -13.09
CA LEU A 173 13.67 4.63 -13.56
C LEU A 173 13.51 6.07 -13.07
N ALA A 174 12.34 6.67 -13.27
CA ALA A 174 12.08 8.06 -12.90
C ALA A 174 12.18 8.30 -11.38
N LEU A 175 11.63 7.40 -10.55
CA LEU A 175 11.70 7.51 -9.09
C LEU A 175 13.14 7.33 -8.57
N ARG A 176 13.94 6.44 -9.19
CA ARG A 176 15.36 6.30 -8.87
C ARG A 176 16.15 7.57 -9.19
N ASP A 177 15.90 8.16 -10.35
CA ASP A 177 16.59 9.38 -10.79
C ASP A 177 16.15 10.61 -9.98
N SER A 178 14.89 10.67 -9.56
CA SER A 178 14.39 11.70 -8.63
C SER A 178 15.04 11.60 -7.24
N GLY A 179 15.41 10.40 -6.80
CA GLY A 179 16.15 10.16 -5.56
C GLY A 179 17.56 10.75 -5.54
N HIS A 180 18.17 11.00 -6.71
CA HIS A 180 19.45 11.71 -6.83
C HIS A 180 19.33 13.24 -6.70
N ILE A 181 18.12 13.79 -6.67
CA ILE A 181 17.85 15.23 -6.51
C ILE A 181 17.46 15.58 -5.07
N CYS A 182 17.10 14.59 -4.22
CA CYS A 182 16.64 14.81 -2.85
C CYS A 182 17.63 14.32 -1.77
N TYR A 183 18.85 14.86 -1.76
CA TYR A 183 19.59 15.23 -0.53
C TYR A 183 20.53 16.39 -0.92
N PRO A 184 20.41 17.58 -0.29
CA PRO A 184 20.86 17.73 1.09
C PRO A 184 19.97 18.65 1.95
N ASP A 185 19.65 18.21 3.17
CA ASP A 185 19.80 19.06 4.36
C ASP A 185 19.78 18.17 5.61
N THR A 186 20.92 17.51 5.85
CA THR A 186 21.34 17.17 7.19
C THR A 186 21.64 18.47 7.93
N ASN A 187 20.62 19.07 8.55
CA ASN A 187 20.79 20.05 9.62
C ASN A 187 19.64 19.94 10.63
N LEU A 188 19.62 18.82 11.36
CA LEU A 188 19.08 18.78 12.72
C LEU A 188 20.17 18.25 13.65
N SER A 189 21.24 19.06 13.75
CA SER A 189 22.12 19.08 14.91
C SER A 189 22.05 20.48 15.52
N ARG A 190 21.08 20.69 16.42
CA ARG A 190 21.22 21.50 17.63
C ARG A 190 20.05 21.28 18.57
#